data_AF-A0A7Z0NTI9-F1
#
_entry.id   AF-A0A7Z0NTI9-F1
#
_cell.length_a   1.000
_cell.length_b   1.000
_cell.length_c   1.000
_cell.angle_alpha   90.00
_cell.angle_beta   90.00
_cell.angle_gamma   90.00
#
_symmetry.space_group_name_H-M   'P 1'
#
loop_
_entity.id
_entity.type
_entity.pdbx_description
1 polymer ?
#
loop_
_entity_poly.entity_id
_entity_poly.type
_entity_poly.pdbx_seq_one_letter_code
_entity_poly.pdbx_strand_id
1 'polypeptide(L)'
;MTRRRKVVLSIAGALVGLVALLAFLGSVRDTHIVTVTRSTDACRDAMWDLWADVPARTEWDKGLDYIELDEPFEAGATGTVKVQGQDPIAYEVVEVVPQERYTDRFKSLPWTHTDWHHTIEPNDQGGYDVTWRLEARGPLSILTLPITTSIFGAEVPGAVDEFVGLAESRC
;
A
#
# COMPACT_ATOMS: atom_id res chain seq x y z
N MET A 1 9.62 39.96 -30.55
CA MET A 1 9.26 39.10 -29.40
C MET A 1 9.96 39.62 -28.15
N THR A 2 9.22 39.99 -27.10
CA THR A 2 9.76 40.62 -25.88
C THR A 2 10.51 39.62 -25.00
N ARG A 3 11.59 40.06 -24.33
CA ARG A 3 12.46 39.25 -23.45
C ARG A 3 11.67 38.47 -22.38
N ARG A 4 10.59 39.06 -21.85
CA ARG A 4 9.66 38.40 -20.91
C ARG A 4 8.97 37.17 -21.51
N ARG A 5 8.54 37.24 -22.78
CA ARG A 5 7.85 36.12 -23.44
C ARG A 5 8.78 34.93 -23.70
N LYS A 6 10.08 35.20 -23.96
CA LYS A 6 11.11 34.16 -24.07
C LYS A 6 11.40 33.48 -22.74
N VAL A 7 11.53 34.25 -21.66
CA VAL A 7 11.77 33.72 -20.30
C VAL A 7 10.60 32.85 -19.83
N VAL A 8 9.35 33.30 -20.05
CA VAL A 8 8.14 32.52 -19.71
C VAL A 8 8.09 31.21 -20.50
N LEU A 9 8.38 31.22 -21.81
CA LEU A 9 8.44 29.99 -22.61
C LEU A 9 9.53 29.02 -22.14
N SER A 10 10.71 29.54 -21.76
CA SER A 10 11.81 28.72 -21.25
C SER A 10 11.49 28.06 -19.92
N ILE A 11 10.85 28.78 -18.99
CA ILE A 11 10.40 28.24 -17.70
C ILE A 11 9.32 27.17 -17.92
N ALA A 12 8.35 27.44 -18.80
CA ALA A 12 7.31 26.47 -19.14
C ALA A 12 7.91 25.18 -19.74
N GLY A 13 8.88 25.30 -20.65
CA GLY A 13 9.57 24.15 -21.23
C GLY A 13 10.36 23.32 -20.21
N ALA A 14 11.06 23.99 -19.29
CA ALA A 14 11.80 23.32 -18.22
C ALA A 14 10.86 22.56 -17.26
N LEU A 15 9.71 23.15 -16.92
CA LEU A 15 8.69 22.51 -16.08
C LEU A 15 8.10 21.27 -16.77
N VAL A 16 7.74 21.37 -18.06
CA VAL A 16 7.23 20.23 -18.83
C VAL A 16 8.28 19.11 -18.90
N GLY A 17 9.55 19.45 -19.14
CA GLY A 17 10.64 18.48 -19.16
C GLY A 17 10.83 17.77 -17.82
N LEU A 18 10.74 18.51 -16.71
CA LEU A 18 10.83 17.93 -15.36
C LEU A 18 9.65 16.99 -15.07
N VAL A 19 8.41 17.39 -15.38
CA VAL A 19 7.23 16.53 -15.17
C VAL A 19 7.34 15.25 -16.00
N ALA A 20 7.75 15.35 -17.26
CA ALA A 20 7.97 14.18 -18.12
C ALA A 20 9.04 13.24 -17.56
N LEU A 21 10.14 13.79 -17.03
CA LEU A 21 11.20 13.00 -16.39
C LEU A 21 10.70 12.29 -15.12
N LEU A 22 9.96 12.98 -14.26
CA LEU A 22 9.38 12.38 -13.05
C LEU A 22 8.37 11.28 -13.39
N ALA A 23 7.52 11.50 -14.38
CA ALA A 23 6.58 10.49 -14.86
C ALA A 23 7.30 9.26 -15.45
N PHE A 24 8.37 9.49 -16.21
CA PHE A 24 9.20 8.40 -16.72
C PHE A 24 9.83 7.61 -15.56
N LEU A 25 10.44 8.29 -14.59
CA LEU A 25 11.07 7.67 -13.43
C LEU A 25 10.08 6.83 -12.60
N GLY A 26 8.87 7.33 -12.34
CA GLY A 26 7.84 6.60 -11.60
C GLY A 26 7.34 5.36 -12.35
N SER A 27 7.40 5.37 -13.69
CA SER A 27 7.00 4.22 -14.51
C SER A 27 8.04 3.09 -14.52
N VAL A 28 9.32 3.37 -14.24
CA VAL A 28 10.41 2.39 -14.33
C VAL A 28 10.91 1.88 -12.97
N ARG A 29 10.43 2.44 -11.85
CA ARG A 29 10.89 2.09 -10.50
C ARG A 29 9.74 2.11 -9.50
N ASP A 30 9.86 1.28 -8.49
CA ASP A 30 9.03 1.39 -7.29
C ASP A 30 9.40 2.64 -6.52
N THR A 31 8.37 3.36 -6.11
CA THR A 31 8.47 4.55 -5.27
C THR A 31 8.01 4.16 -3.89
N HIS A 32 8.94 4.10 -2.94
CA HIS A 32 8.64 3.86 -1.54
C HIS A 32 7.73 4.96 -1.00
N ILE A 33 6.68 4.56 -0.28
CA ILE A 33 5.71 5.48 0.34
C ILE A 33 5.91 5.49 1.85
N VAL A 34 5.78 4.33 2.49
CA VAL A 34 5.87 4.16 3.95
C VAL A 34 6.22 2.71 4.29
N THR A 35 6.95 2.51 5.38
CA THR A 35 7.14 1.21 6.02
C THR A 35 6.81 1.37 7.50
N VAL A 36 5.98 0.46 8.02
CA VAL A 36 5.64 0.37 9.43
C VAL A 36 5.97 -1.03 9.91
N THR A 37 6.73 -1.13 11.00
CA THR A 37 7.03 -2.39 11.66
C THR A 37 6.55 -2.33 13.10
N ARG A 38 5.98 -3.43 13.58
CA ARG A 38 5.63 -3.66 14.99
C ARG A 38 6.10 -5.04 15.42
N SER A 39 6.77 -5.09 16.56
CA SER A 39 7.09 -6.35 17.24
C SER A 39 5.89 -6.78 18.09
N THR A 40 5.62 -8.08 18.10
CA THR A 40 4.49 -8.68 18.82
C THR A 40 4.81 -10.10 19.28
N ASP A 41 4.14 -10.52 20.34
CA ASP A 41 4.15 -11.91 20.82
C ASP A 41 2.93 -12.71 20.31
N ALA A 42 2.15 -12.13 19.37
CA ALA A 42 1.02 -12.81 18.75
C ALA A 42 1.42 -14.11 18.04
N CYS A 43 0.47 -15.02 17.97
CA CYS A 43 0.61 -16.33 17.38
C CYS A 43 0.61 -16.14 15.87
N ARG A 44 1.62 -16.71 15.20
CA ARG A 44 1.76 -16.62 13.73
C ARG A 44 0.47 -17.05 13.01
N ASP A 45 -0.17 -18.10 13.48
CA ASP A 45 -1.42 -18.62 12.92
C ASP A 45 -2.57 -17.61 13.05
N ALA A 46 -2.72 -16.97 14.22
CA ALA A 46 -3.74 -15.94 14.44
C ALA A 46 -3.54 -14.72 13.55
N MET A 47 -2.29 -14.25 13.39
CA MET A 47 -1.96 -13.18 12.45
C MET A 47 -2.27 -13.56 11.01
N TRP A 48 -1.94 -14.80 10.62
CA TRP A 48 -2.21 -15.29 9.27
C TRP A 48 -3.71 -15.40 8.99
N ASP A 49 -4.49 -15.93 9.93
CA ASP A 49 -5.94 -16.09 9.79
C ASP A 49 -6.62 -14.73 9.60
N LEU A 50 -6.17 -13.70 10.32
CA LEU A 50 -6.66 -12.31 10.16
C LEU A 50 -6.34 -11.70 8.78
N TRP A 51 -5.29 -12.16 8.12
CA TRP A 51 -4.96 -11.75 6.76
C TRP A 51 -5.68 -12.59 5.69
N ALA A 52 -5.79 -13.89 5.91
CA ALA A 52 -6.37 -14.83 4.96
C ALA A 52 -7.91 -14.75 4.91
N ASP A 53 -8.56 -14.41 6.02
CA ASP A 53 -10.00 -14.11 6.06
C ASP A 53 -10.25 -12.67 5.56
N VAL A 54 -10.29 -12.52 4.23
CA VAL A 54 -10.39 -11.21 3.59
C VAL A 54 -11.62 -10.42 4.02
N PRO A 55 -12.87 -10.94 3.98
CA PRO A 55 -14.03 -10.19 4.41
C PRO A 55 -13.97 -9.72 5.88
N ALA A 56 -13.33 -10.51 6.74
CA ALA A 56 -13.14 -10.18 8.15
C ALA A 56 -12.07 -9.10 8.41
N ARG A 57 -11.33 -8.63 7.39
CA ARG A 57 -10.31 -7.57 7.57
C ARG A 57 -10.90 -6.24 8.07
N THR A 58 -12.19 -6.00 7.86
CA THR A 58 -12.94 -4.87 8.44
C THR A 58 -12.92 -4.84 9.98
N GLU A 59 -12.59 -5.97 10.62
CA GLU A 59 -12.45 -6.06 12.07
C GLU A 59 -11.22 -5.32 12.60
N TRP A 60 -10.14 -5.20 11.83
CA TRP A 60 -8.93 -4.48 12.22
C TRP A 60 -8.67 -3.24 11.37
N ASP A 61 -9.04 -3.23 10.08
CA ASP A 61 -8.96 -2.05 9.23
C ASP A 61 -10.26 -1.24 9.30
N LYS A 62 -10.28 -0.27 10.21
CA LYS A 62 -11.45 0.59 10.46
C LYS A 62 -11.76 1.56 9.32
N GLY A 63 -10.85 1.72 8.35
CA GLY A 63 -11.06 2.55 7.17
C GLY A 63 -11.93 1.88 6.10
N LEU A 64 -12.12 0.56 6.17
CA LEU A 64 -12.86 -0.20 5.19
C LEU A 64 -14.37 -0.16 5.45
N ASP A 65 -15.15 0.06 4.37
CA ASP A 65 -16.57 -0.30 4.33
C ASP A 65 -16.70 -1.82 4.10
N TYR A 66 -15.94 -2.36 3.15
CA TYR A 66 -15.82 -3.79 2.87
C TYR A 66 -14.56 -4.11 2.05
N ILE A 67 -14.16 -5.39 2.05
CA ILE A 67 -13.15 -5.94 1.13
C ILE A 67 -13.50 -7.40 0.85
N GLU A 68 -13.47 -7.80 -0.40
CA GLU A 68 -13.92 -9.12 -0.85
C GLU A 68 -13.01 -9.66 -1.95
N LEU A 69 -12.87 -10.99 -2.02
CA LEU A 69 -12.25 -11.72 -3.13
C LEU A 69 -13.30 -12.60 -3.82
N ASP A 70 -13.17 -12.70 -5.14
CA ASP A 70 -14.00 -13.60 -5.95
C ASP A 70 -13.50 -15.06 -5.88
N GLU A 71 -12.22 -15.24 -5.52
CA GLU A 71 -11.48 -16.51 -5.51
C GLU A 71 -10.84 -16.75 -4.13
N PRO A 72 -10.34 -17.97 -3.84
CA PRO A 72 -9.55 -18.21 -2.63
C PRO A 72 -8.36 -17.25 -2.50
N PHE A 73 -7.92 -17.02 -1.26
CA PHE A 73 -6.78 -16.15 -0.97
C PHE A 73 -5.45 -16.76 -1.44
N GLU A 74 -5.18 -16.62 -2.74
CA GLU A 74 -4.01 -17.14 -3.45
C GLU A 74 -3.49 -16.10 -4.45
N ALA A 75 -2.25 -16.27 -4.92
CA ALA A 75 -1.68 -15.37 -5.91
C ALA A 75 -2.46 -15.41 -7.23
N GLY A 76 -2.78 -14.23 -7.77
CA GLY A 76 -3.62 -14.04 -8.95
C GLY A 76 -5.11 -13.85 -8.62
N ALA A 77 -5.54 -14.03 -7.36
CA ALA A 77 -6.90 -13.75 -6.96
C ALA A 77 -7.22 -12.25 -7.12
N THR A 78 -8.43 -11.95 -7.57
CA THR A 78 -8.90 -10.57 -7.72
C THR A 78 -10.06 -10.30 -6.79
N GLY A 79 -10.20 -9.03 -6.42
CA GLY A 79 -11.24 -8.60 -5.51
C GLY A 79 -11.61 -7.15 -5.66
N THR A 80 -12.56 -6.75 -4.82
CA THR A 80 -13.02 -5.36 -4.71
C THR A 80 -12.88 -4.91 -3.27
N VAL A 81 -12.27 -3.74 -3.09
CA VAL A 81 -12.20 -3.05 -1.80
C VAL A 81 -13.03 -1.79 -1.87
N LYS A 82 -13.67 -1.42 -0.78
CA LYS A 82 -14.26 -0.10 -0.60
C LYS A 82 -13.78 0.51 0.70
N VAL A 83 -13.07 1.63 0.56
CA VAL A 83 -12.67 2.50 1.68
C VAL A 83 -13.77 3.52 1.92
N GLN A 84 -13.99 3.91 3.17
CA GLN A 84 -14.95 4.94 3.53
C GLN A 84 -14.75 6.22 2.73
N GLY A 85 -15.82 6.70 2.09
CA GLY A 85 -15.81 7.93 1.29
C GLY A 85 -15.15 7.83 -0.08
N GLN A 86 -14.78 6.62 -0.53
CA GLN A 86 -14.23 6.37 -1.86
C GLN A 86 -15.15 5.46 -2.69
N ASP A 87 -15.04 5.54 -4.01
CA ASP A 87 -15.64 4.56 -4.91
C ASP A 87 -14.92 3.20 -4.77
N PRO A 88 -15.60 2.07 -5.00
CA PRO A 88 -14.97 0.75 -4.95
C PRO A 88 -13.78 0.63 -5.93
N ILE A 89 -12.70 0.02 -5.46
CA ILE A 89 -11.44 -0.14 -6.19
C ILE A 89 -11.18 -1.64 -6.40
N ALA A 90 -10.84 -2.01 -7.64
CA ALA A 90 -10.39 -3.37 -7.92
C ALA A 90 -8.92 -3.56 -7.50
N TYR A 91 -8.63 -4.72 -6.93
CA TYR A 91 -7.28 -5.10 -6.52
C TYR A 91 -6.98 -6.55 -6.90
N GLU A 92 -5.71 -6.92 -6.80
CA GLU A 92 -5.19 -8.26 -7.09
C GLU A 92 -4.25 -8.68 -5.95
N VAL A 93 -4.30 -9.94 -5.55
CA VAL A 93 -3.33 -10.54 -4.65
C VAL A 93 -2.16 -11.05 -5.49
N VAL A 94 -0.98 -10.44 -5.38
CA VAL A 94 0.15 -10.75 -6.29
C VAL A 94 1.12 -11.79 -5.74
N GLU A 95 1.14 -11.97 -4.42
CA GLU A 95 1.96 -12.98 -3.74
C GLU A 95 1.23 -13.45 -2.49
N VAL A 96 1.27 -14.75 -2.24
CA VAL A 96 0.84 -15.37 -0.98
C VAL A 96 1.86 -16.44 -0.63
N VAL A 97 2.52 -16.30 0.51
CA VAL A 97 3.35 -17.34 1.13
C VAL A 97 2.79 -17.56 2.53
N PRO A 98 2.05 -18.67 2.74
CA PRO A 98 1.33 -18.94 3.97
C PRO A 98 2.17 -18.71 5.22
N GLN A 99 1.58 -18.00 6.17
CA GLN A 99 2.16 -17.66 7.48
C GLN A 99 3.43 -16.79 7.44
N GLU A 100 3.87 -16.34 6.26
CA GLU A 100 5.06 -15.50 6.11
C GLU A 100 4.74 -14.15 5.52
N ARG A 101 4.04 -14.09 4.38
CA ARG A 101 3.79 -12.82 3.67
C ARG A 101 2.68 -12.91 2.65
N TYR A 102 2.11 -11.77 2.33
CA TYR A 102 1.30 -11.59 1.14
C TYR A 102 1.47 -10.16 0.60
N THR A 103 1.12 -9.96 -0.67
CA THR A 103 1.11 -8.63 -1.28
C THR A 103 -0.20 -8.39 -2.01
N ASP A 104 -0.86 -7.29 -1.68
CA ASP A 104 -2.03 -6.80 -2.42
C ASP A 104 -1.63 -5.65 -3.34
N ARG A 105 -2.15 -5.62 -4.56
CA ARG A 105 -1.93 -4.58 -5.56
C ARG A 105 -3.21 -3.83 -5.86
N PHE A 106 -3.25 -2.55 -5.50
CA PHE A 106 -4.39 -1.68 -5.74
C PHE A 106 -4.16 -0.78 -6.96
N LYS A 107 -5.15 -0.70 -7.84
CA LYS A 107 -5.13 0.20 -9.01
C LYS A 107 -5.65 1.58 -8.57
N SER A 108 -4.75 2.44 -8.09
CA SER A 108 -5.10 3.72 -7.46
C SER A 108 -5.32 4.87 -8.46
N LEU A 109 -4.40 5.06 -9.41
CA LEU A 109 -4.42 6.18 -10.36
C LEU A 109 -4.19 5.68 -11.80
N PRO A 110 -4.49 6.47 -12.85
CA PRO A 110 -4.26 6.05 -14.23
C PRO A 110 -2.82 5.55 -14.45
N TRP A 111 -2.71 4.30 -14.90
CA TRP A 111 -1.44 3.59 -15.13
C TRP A 111 -0.51 3.49 -13.91
N THR A 112 -1.05 3.68 -12.70
CA THR A 112 -0.32 3.61 -11.44
C THR A 112 -0.98 2.62 -10.52
N HIS A 113 -0.19 1.80 -9.86
CA HIS A 113 -0.65 0.91 -8.81
C HIS A 113 0.16 1.09 -7.54
N THR A 114 -0.39 0.60 -6.44
CA THR A 114 0.25 0.58 -5.14
C THR A 114 0.28 -0.86 -4.64
N ASP A 115 1.47 -1.35 -4.35
CA ASP A 115 1.72 -2.66 -3.77
C ASP A 115 1.86 -2.51 -2.25
N TRP A 116 1.07 -3.31 -1.52
CA TRP A 116 1.03 -3.38 -0.07
C TRP A 116 1.64 -4.70 0.34
N HIS A 117 2.89 -4.66 0.76
CA HIS A 117 3.62 -5.84 1.20
C HIS A 117 3.41 -6.02 2.70
N HIS A 118 2.99 -7.22 3.09
CA HIS A 118 2.78 -7.59 4.48
C HIS A 118 3.68 -8.79 4.79
N THR A 119 4.49 -8.69 5.85
CA THR A 119 5.40 -9.77 6.26
C THR A 119 5.33 -10.05 7.75
N ILE A 120 5.57 -11.31 8.12
CA ILE A 120 5.71 -11.81 9.49
C ILE A 120 7.06 -12.53 9.58
N GLU A 121 8.01 -11.92 10.27
CA GLU A 121 9.35 -12.47 10.43
C GLU A 121 9.63 -12.76 11.91
N PRO A 122 10.29 -13.88 12.28
CA PRO A 122 10.72 -14.08 13.65
C PRO A 122 11.67 -12.94 14.08
N ASN A 123 11.54 -12.48 15.32
CA ASN A 123 12.46 -11.49 15.88
C ASN A 123 13.41 -12.11 16.93
N ASP A 124 14.44 -11.36 17.31
CA ASP A 124 15.47 -11.81 18.27
C ASP A 124 14.93 -11.99 19.70
N GLN A 125 13.68 -11.58 19.97
CA GLN A 125 13.04 -11.63 21.29
C GLN A 125 12.15 -12.87 21.47
N GLY A 126 12.02 -13.72 20.44
CA GLY A 126 11.21 -14.93 20.46
C GLY A 126 9.75 -14.72 20.00
N GLY A 127 9.40 -13.51 19.56
CA GLY A 127 8.13 -13.17 18.93
C GLY A 127 8.29 -12.96 17.42
N TYR A 128 7.47 -12.07 16.86
CA TYR A 128 7.48 -11.73 15.44
C TYR A 128 7.51 -10.22 15.21
N ASP A 129 8.12 -9.82 14.10
CA ASP A 129 7.98 -8.48 13.53
C ASP A 129 6.99 -8.54 12.37
N VAL A 130 5.89 -7.80 12.51
CA VAL A 130 4.91 -7.56 11.47
C VAL A 130 5.29 -6.29 10.74
N THR A 131 5.57 -6.39 9.43
CA THR A 131 5.96 -5.24 8.62
C THR A 131 5.01 -5.02 7.46
N TRP A 132 4.49 -3.80 7.35
CA TRP A 132 3.71 -3.35 6.21
C TRP A 132 4.55 -2.31 5.44
N ARG A 133 4.85 -2.61 4.18
CA ARG A 133 5.62 -1.75 3.28
C ARG A 133 4.79 -1.42 2.05
N LEU A 134 4.59 -0.13 1.80
CA LEU A 134 3.81 0.36 0.68
C LEU A 134 4.74 0.97 -0.38
N GLU A 135 4.55 0.55 -1.61
CA GLU A 135 5.26 1.07 -2.77
C GLU A 135 4.29 1.40 -3.90
N ALA A 136 4.56 2.47 -4.65
CA ALA A 136 3.79 2.80 -5.85
C ALA A 136 4.66 2.78 -7.09
N ARG A 137 4.10 2.26 -8.19
CA ARG A 137 4.73 2.26 -9.51
C ARG A 137 3.76 2.79 -10.55
N GLY A 138 4.24 3.73 -11.36
CA GLY A 138 3.49 4.38 -12.43
C GLY A 138 3.88 5.84 -12.61
N PRO A 139 3.42 6.50 -13.68
CA PRO A 139 3.82 7.88 -13.99
C PRO A 139 3.38 8.89 -12.94
N LEU A 140 2.37 8.55 -12.12
CA LEU A 140 1.87 9.46 -11.10
C LEU A 140 2.48 9.20 -9.72
N SER A 141 3.18 8.07 -9.50
CA SER A 141 3.69 7.70 -8.16
C SER A 141 4.62 8.75 -7.56
N ILE A 142 5.57 9.26 -8.34
CA ILE A 142 6.51 10.30 -7.87
C ILE A 142 5.82 11.66 -7.74
N LEU A 143 4.86 11.96 -8.60
CA LEU A 143 4.14 13.24 -8.57
C LEU A 143 3.22 13.34 -7.35
N THR A 144 2.62 12.23 -6.91
CA THR A 144 1.74 12.18 -5.74
C THR A 144 2.45 11.81 -4.45
N LEU A 145 3.73 11.45 -4.51
CA LEU A 145 4.50 10.92 -3.37
C LEU A 145 4.33 11.74 -2.07
N PRO A 146 4.48 13.08 -2.05
CA PRO A 146 4.33 13.84 -0.81
C PRO A 146 2.94 13.72 -0.18
N ILE A 147 1.91 13.62 -1.02
CA ILE A 147 0.52 13.50 -0.59
C ILE A 147 0.29 12.08 -0.06
N THR A 148 0.69 11.05 -0.82
CA THR A 148 0.50 9.65 -0.42
C THR A 148 1.29 9.31 0.84
N THR A 149 2.54 9.76 0.97
CA THR A 149 3.33 9.56 2.18
C THR A 149 2.70 10.27 3.38
N SER A 150 2.10 11.45 3.20
CA SER A 150 1.40 12.13 4.30
C SER A 150 0.15 11.38 4.75
N ILE A 151 -0.66 10.87 3.81
CA ILE A 151 -1.91 10.15 4.13
C ILE A 151 -1.58 8.80 4.76
N PHE A 152 -0.84 7.96 4.04
CA PHE A 152 -0.52 6.61 4.52
C PHE A 152 0.42 6.61 5.73
N GLY A 153 1.27 7.63 5.87
CA GLY A 153 2.07 7.81 7.07
C GLY A 153 1.25 8.13 8.33
N ALA A 154 0.04 8.68 8.18
CA ALA A 154 -0.87 8.92 9.29
C ALA A 154 -1.80 7.72 9.57
N GLU A 155 -2.23 7.02 8.52
CA GLU A 155 -3.25 5.96 8.63
C GLU A 155 -2.66 4.58 8.91
N VAL A 156 -1.60 4.19 8.19
CA VAL A 156 -1.03 2.82 8.26
C VAL A 156 -0.56 2.44 9.67
N PRO A 157 0.12 3.31 10.45
CA PRO A 157 0.52 2.95 11.81
C PRO A 157 -0.64 2.48 12.69
N GLY A 158 -1.79 3.18 12.64
CA GLY A 158 -2.95 2.82 13.45
C GLY A 158 -3.57 1.49 13.03
N ALA A 159 -3.66 1.23 11.73
CA ALA A 159 -4.16 -0.06 11.23
C ALA A 159 -3.26 -1.24 11.62
N VAL A 160 -1.93 -1.05 11.60
CA VAL A 160 -0.98 -2.07 12.08
C VAL A 160 -1.13 -2.29 13.59
N ASP A 161 -1.30 -1.22 14.36
CA ASP A 161 -1.49 -1.31 15.82
C ASP A 161 -2.78 -2.06 16.19
N GLU A 162 -3.89 -1.77 15.50
CA GLU A 162 -5.17 -2.49 15.67
C GLU A 162 -5.05 -3.97 15.24
N PHE A 163 -4.39 -4.24 14.11
CA PHE A 163 -4.12 -5.60 13.65
C PHE A 163 -3.32 -6.41 14.68
N VAL A 164 -2.21 -5.85 15.18
CA VAL A 164 -1.36 -6.49 16.18
C VAL A 164 -2.14 -6.73 17.47
N GLY A 165 -2.85 -5.73 17.99
CA GLY A 165 -3.65 -5.88 19.21
C GLY A 165 -4.75 -6.93 19.08
N LEU A 166 -5.41 -7.00 17.91
CA LEU A 166 -6.40 -8.04 17.64
C LEU A 166 -5.76 -9.43 17.54
N ALA A 167 -4.61 -9.55 16.90
CA ALA A 167 -3.88 -10.81 16.78
C ALA A 167 -3.43 -11.34 18.15
N GLU A 168 -2.91 -10.47 19.02
CA GLU A 168 -2.52 -10.82 20.39
C GLU A 168 -3.70 -11.32 21.22
N SER A 169 -4.91 -10.78 20.99
CA SER A 169 -6.13 -11.22 21.67
C SER A 169 -6.68 -12.58 21.20
N ARG A 170 -6.17 -13.10 20.07
CA ARG A 170 -6.58 -14.38 19.44
C ARG A 170 -5.58 -15.51 19.65
N CYS A 171 -4.50 -15.23 20.38
CA CYS A 171 -3.81 -16.23 21.18
C CYS A 171 -4.61 -16.54 22.45
#